data_AF-A0A363T3W7-F1
#
_entry.id   AF-A0A363T3W7-F1
#
_cell.length_a   1.000
_cell.length_b   1.000
_cell.length_c   1.000
_cell.angle_alpha   90.00
_cell.angle_beta   90.00
_cell.angle_gamma   90.00
#
_symmetry.space_group_name_H-M   'P 1'
#
loop_
_entity.id
_entity.type
_entity.pdbx_description
1 polymer ?
#
loop_
_entity_poly.entity_id
_entity_poly.type
_entity_poly.pdbx_seq_one_letter_code
_entity_poly.pdbx_strand_id
1 'polypeptide(L)'
;MPTHTQPEQARLAANPEDYERFKIVKHQIQPWEDGLRLDTAAPNIEWWYFDSILDDGAKLAIIFCTKDASRPHQPLEPLIEIDLDLPDGRKFMKFGRFKAAEFDASKDSCNVRIGKHRFTGDLHKYTITGAAEDLSAEVELEGTSEPWRPETGHMVFGQEGQTIFAWTPFVPMGNVKATYRIGSEVHEAMGTGYHDHNWMNKEMAHLVDHWYWGRGQVGPYSFVTAYITSAKHYGYVPFPIYMLARDGKVIADDGTKLVFSRSGNQVDEHTGKTIPDAICFDYRDTDARYVLTYSRQKTLVSQKFLDLTTGVQKLVAELVRYPGGYLRFSGPVSLDCYQGGELVEHAEATGSFEECYHASEIHGDQ
;
A
#
# COMPACT_ATOMS: atom_id res chain seq x y z
N MET A 1 16.70 26.63 26.33
CA MET A 1 15.47 25.86 26.67
C MET A 1 14.98 25.24 25.38
N PRO A 2 14.77 23.91 25.30
CA PRO A 2 14.12 23.34 24.14
C PRO A 2 12.69 23.88 24.10
N THR A 3 12.34 24.61 23.05
CA THR A 3 10.97 24.97 22.76
C THR A 3 10.23 23.67 22.49
N HIS A 4 9.44 23.19 23.44
CA HIS A 4 8.46 22.14 23.19
C HIS A 4 7.38 22.74 22.27
N THR A 5 7.65 22.74 20.97
CA THR A 5 6.61 22.96 19.96
C THR A 5 5.64 21.80 20.09
N GLN A 6 4.35 22.12 20.28
CA GLN A 6 3.30 21.10 20.23
C GLN A 6 3.37 20.37 18.88
N PRO A 7 3.11 19.05 18.85
CA PRO A 7 3.05 18.33 17.59
C PRO A 7 1.99 18.95 16.69
N GLU A 8 2.28 18.99 15.40
CA GLU A 8 1.31 19.39 14.39
C GLU A 8 0.18 18.37 14.30
N GLN A 9 -0.99 18.80 13.83
CA GLN A 9 -2.15 17.91 13.73
C GLN A 9 -1.95 16.85 12.64
N ALA A 10 -2.39 15.63 12.91
CA ALA A 10 -2.55 14.55 11.96
C ALA A 10 -3.88 13.84 12.24
N ARG A 11 -4.65 13.53 11.18
CA ARG A 11 -5.92 12.77 11.30
C ARG A 11 -6.34 12.17 9.97
N LEU A 12 -7.09 11.08 10.01
CA LEU A 12 -7.86 10.64 8.85
C LEU A 12 -8.94 11.69 8.58
N ALA A 13 -9.07 12.12 7.33
CA ALA A 13 -10.14 13.01 6.91
C ALA A 13 -11.44 12.21 6.78
N ALA A 14 -12.45 12.59 7.57
CA ALA A 14 -13.67 11.82 7.79
C ALA A 14 -14.88 12.68 8.21
N ASN A 15 -14.68 13.99 8.43
CA ASN A 15 -15.77 14.89 8.80
C ASN A 15 -16.48 15.43 7.54
N PRO A 16 -17.73 15.92 7.63
CA PRO A 16 -18.48 16.44 6.49
C PRO A 16 -17.72 17.50 5.66
N GLU A 17 -16.96 18.38 6.32
CA GLU A 17 -16.15 19.41 5.66
C GLU A 17 -14.99 18.81 4.84
N ASP A 18 -14.47 17.65 5.24
CA ASP A 18 -13.44 16.96 4.48
C ASP A 18 -14.01 16.36 3.19
N TYR A 19 -15.19 15.75 3.27
CA TYR A 19 -15.92 15.24 2.11
C TYR A 19 -16.19 16.37 1.12
N GLU A 20 -16.64 17.54 1.58
CA GLU A 20 -16.81 18.72 0.74
C GLU A 20 -15.48 19.20 0.14
N ARG A 21 -14.43 19.31 0.96
CA ARG A 21 -13.08 19.75 0.54
C ARG A 21 -12.53 18.89 -0.60
N PHE A 22 -12.64 17.57 -0.48
CA PHE A 22 -12.13 16.64 -1.48
C PHE A 22 -13.14 16.34 -2.60
N LYS A 23 -14.35 16.92 -2.52
CA LYS A 23 -15.47 16.72 -3.45
C LYS A 23 -15.95 15.27 -3.52
N ILE A 24 -15.87 14.59 -2.40
CA ILE A 24 -16.14 13.17 -2.27
C ILE A 24 -17.57 12.97 -1.74
N VAL A 25 -18.28 12.02 -2.34
CA VAL A 25 -19.56 11.54 -1.81
C VAL A 25 -19.29 10.40 -0.83
N LYS A 26 -19.79 10.50 0.40
CA LYS A 26 -19.63 9.44 1.40
C LYS A 26 -20.34 8.16 0.94
N HIS A 27 -19.69 7.01 1.10
CA HIS A 27 -20.17 5.68 0.68
C HIS A 27 -20.43 5.50 -0.83
N GLN A 28 -19.96 6.41 -1.68
CA GLN A 28 -20.01 6.25 -3.13
C GLN A 28 -18.64 6.55 -3.71
N ILE A 29 -18.02 5.54 -4.31
CA ILE A 29 -16.75 5.68 -5.02
C ILE A 29 -17.06 5.91 -6.49
N GLN A 30 -16.49 6.97 -7.04
CA GLN A 30 -16.74 7.43 -8.41
C GLN A 30 -15.47 7.34 -9.27
N PRO A 31 -15.57 7.07 -10.58
CA PRO A 31 -14.39 6.83 -11.44
C PRO A 31 -13.31 7.91 -11.38
N TRP A 32 -13.68 9.18 -11.24
CA TRP A 32 -12.75 10.31 -11.18
C TRP A 32 -11.81 10.26 -9.96
N GLU A 33 -12.17 9.52 -8.92
CA GLU A 33 -11.33 9.33 -7.74
C GLU A 33 -10.04 8.57 -8.08
N ASP A 34 -10.06 7.75 -9.13
CA ASP A 34 -8.90 6.99 -9.64
C ASP A 34 -8.18 7.69 -10.81
N GLY A 35 -8.58 8.93 -11.14
CA GLY A 35 -7.87 9.79 -12.09
C GLY A 35 -6.75 10.59 -11.42
N LEU A 36 -5.95 11.30 -12.21
CA LEU A 36 -4.85 12.16 -11.76
C LEU A 36 -5.32 13.20 -10.73
N ARG A 37 -4.72 13.18 -9.54
CA ARG A 37 -5.13 13.94 -8.35
C ARG A 37 -4.30 15.18 -8.13
N LEU A 38 -2.99 15.12 -8.41
CA LEU A 38 -2.07 16.20 -8.12
C LEU A 38 -1.45 16.79 -9.39
N ASP A 39 -1.05 18.06 -9.28
CA ASP A 39 -0.30 18.71 -10.35
C ASP A 39 1.10 18.07 -10.47
N THR A 40 1.37 17.45 -11.62
CA THR A 40 2.64 16.80 -11.92
C THR A 40 3.82 17.77 -12.03
N ALA A 41 3.56 19.07 -12.26
CA ALA A 41 4.59 20.11 -12.32
C ALA A 41 5.10 20.50 -10.92
N ALA A 42 4.29 20.27 -9.88
CA ALA A 42 4.68 20.48 -8.49
C ALA A 42 5.46 19.26 -7.95
N PRO A 43 6.18 19.39 -6.81
CA PRO A 43 6.93 18.30 -6.18
C PRO A 43 6.02 17.29 -5.46
N ASN A 44 4.90 16.94 -6.10
CA ASN A 44 3.96 15.91 -5.66
C ASN A 44 4.43 14.54 -6.15
N ILE A 45 4.03 13.51 -5.42
CA ILE A 45 4.27 12.10 -5.73
C ILE A 45 2.91 11.45 -5.92
N GLU A 46 2.74 10.70 -6.99
CA GLU A 46 1.49 10.02 -7.32
C GLU A 46 1.78 8.76 -8.13
N TRP A 47 1.15 7.65 -7.77
CA TRP A 47 1.32 6.36 -8.44
C TRP A 47 0.08 5.47 -8.40
N TRP A 48 -0.14 4.76 -9.50
CA TRP A 48 -1.12 3.67 -9.63
C TRP A 48 -0.39 2.35 -9.49
N TYR A 49 -0.82 1.52 -8.56
CA TYR A 49 -0.15 0.28 -8.19
C TYR A 49 -1.09 -0.90 -8.39
N PHE A 50 -0.55 -1.95 -9.00
CA PHE A 50 -1.19 -3.25 -9.11
C PHE A 50 -0.26 -4.31 -8.53
N ASP A 51 -0.80 -5.29 -7.81
CA ASP A 51 -0.11 -6.54 -7.52
C ASP A 51 -0.98 -7.77 -7.70
N SER A 52 -0.31 -8.92 -7.81
CA SER A 52 -0.94 -10.22 -7.91
C SER A 52 -0.13 -11.34 -7.28
N ILE A 53 -0.86 -12.38 -6.88
CA ILE A 53 -0.32 -13.70 -6.57
C ILE A 53 -0.89 -14.64 -7.62
N LEU A 54 -0.01 -15.19 -8.47
CA LEU A 54 -0.36 -16.02 -9.61
C LEU A 54 -0.31 -17.51 -9.27
N ASP A 55 -1.11 -18.30 -9.96
CA ASP A 55 -1.31 -19.73 -9.71
C ASP A 55 -0.06 -20.57 -10.04
N ASP A 56 0.85 -20.04 -10.85
CA ASP A 56 2.17 -20.62 -11.10
C ASP A 56 3.17 -20.33 -9.97
N GLY A 57 2.75 -19.59 -8.94
CA GLY A 57 3.55 -19.20 -7.78
C GLY A 57 4.31 -17.89 -7.95
N ALA A 58 4.21 -17.23 -9.11
CA ALA A 58 4.81 -15.92 -9.32
C ALA A 58 4.05 -14.82 -8.57
N LYS A 59 4.76 -13.76 -8.17
CA LYS A 59 4.17 -12.53 -7.64
C LYS A 59 4.60 -11.39 -8.54
N LEU A 60 3.62 -10.69 -9.11
CA LEU A 60 3.85 -9.63 -10.08
C LEU A 60 3.24 -8.34 -9.55
N ALA A 61 4.04 -7.27 -9.48
CA ALA A 61 3.57 -5.91 -9.26
C ALA A 61 3.95 -5.01 -10.43
N ILE A 62 3.06 -4.08 -10.78
CA ILE A 62 3.25 -3.07 -11.83
C ILE A 62 2.85 -1.73 -11.24
N ILE A 63 3.78 -0.77 -11.27
CA ILE A 63 3.57 0.56 -10.71
C ILE A 63 3.82 1.61 -11.78
N PHE A 64 2.83 2.47 -12.00
CA PHE A 64 2.97 3.65 -12.85
C PHE A 64 3.12 4.86 -11.94
N CYS A 65 4.30 5.49 -11.92
CA CYS A 65 4.54 6.66 -11.10
C CYS A 65 4.72 7.91 -11.98
N THR A 66 4.24 9.04 -11.48
CA THR A 66 4.56 10.36 -12.04
C THR A 66 6.04 10.73 -11.89
N LYS A 67 6.69 10.23 -10.83
CA LYS A 67 8.13 10.34 -10.60
C LYS A 67 8.57 9.35 -9.54
N ASP A 68 9.89 9.23 -9.39
CA ASP A 68 10.53 8.44 -8.36
C ASP A 68 10.28 9.06 -6.98
N ALA A 69 9.60 8.33 -6.10
CA ALA A 69 9.25 8.80 -4.76
C ALA A 69 10.47 9.11 -3.88
N SER A 70 11.64 8.54 -4.20
CA SER A 70 12.91 8.87 -3.52
C SER A 70 13.51 10.21 -3.98
N ARG A 71 13.01 10.77 -5.09
CA ARG A 71 13.47 12.03 -5.70
C ARG A 71 12.30 13.01 -5.90
N PRO A 72 11.54 13.35 -4.85
CA PRO A 72 10.27 14.06 -4.96
C PRO A 72 10.38 15.50 -5.51
N HIS A 73 11.56 16.11 -5.40
CA HIS A 73 11.84 17.47 -5.88
C HIS A 73 12.11 17.58 -7.38
N GLN A 74 11.98 16.46 -8.12
CA GLN A 74 12.17 16.46 -9.56
C GLN A 74 10.90 16.89 -10.29
N PRO A 75 11.05 17.49 -11.49
CA PRO A 75 9.92 17.64 -12.39
C PRO A 75 9.35 16.26 -12.75
N LEU A 76 8.19 16.23 -13.42
CA LEU A 76 7.60 15.03 -14.00
C LEU A 76 8.66 14.17 -14.70
N GLU A 77 8.94 12.98 -14.16
CA GLU A 77 9.86 11.98 -14.70
C GLU A 77 9.13 10.63 -14.63
N PRO A 78 8.19 10.38 -15.56
CA PRO A 78 7.32 9.21 -15.49
C PRO A 78 8.14 7.94 -15.49
N LEU A 79 7.75 6.99 -14.65
CA LEU A 79 8.39 5.68 -14.57
C LEU A 79 7.35 4.56 -14.50
N ILE A 80 7.73 3.43 -15.05
CA ILE A 80 7.06 2.15 -14.80
C ILE A 80 8.03 1.27 -14.03
N GLU A 81 7.61 0.81 -12.88
CA GLU A 81 8.31 -0.21 -12.11
C GLU A 81 7.57 -1.53 -12.28
N ILE A 82 8.33 -2.61 -12.49
CA ILE A 82 7.81 -3.97 -12.51
C ILE A 82 8.64 -4.83 -11.57
N ASP A 83 7.97 -5.38 -10.58
CA ASP A 83 8.52 -6.36 -9.65
C ASP A 83 7.98 -7.74 -9.97
N LEU A 84 8.88 -8.72 -10.09
CA LEU A 84 8.52 -10.11 -10.35
C LEU A 84 9.34 -11.04 -9.45
N ASP A 85 8.65 -11.72 -8.54
CA ASP A 85 9.20 -12.83 -7.77
C ASP A 85 8.74 -14.14 -8.42
N LEU A 86 9.67 -15.02 -8.77
CA LEU A 86 9.38 -16.34 -9.32
C LEU A 86 9.47 -17.45 -8.26
N PRO A 87 8.73 -18.56 -8.44
CA PRO A 87 8.78 -19.72 -7.52
C PRO A 87 10.15 -20.41 -7.49
N ASP A 88 10.97 -20.23 -8.53
CA ASP A 88 12.35 -20.75 -8.60
C ASP A 88 13.36 -19.91 -7.79
N GLY A 89 12.91 -18.81 -7.18
CA GLY A 89 13.72 -17.91 -6.35
C GLY A 89 14.34 -16.74 -7.11
N ARG A 90 14.20 -16.64 -8.44
CA ARG A 90 14.59 -15.43 -9.17
C ARG A 90 13.71 -14.25 -8.75
N LYS A 91 14.32 -13.08 -8.59
CA LYS A 91 13.67 -11.83 -8.22
C LYS A 91 14.09 -10.73 -9.19
N PHE A 92 13.13 -10.00 -9.72
CA PHE A 92 13.35 -8.89 -10.63
C PHE A 92 12.66 -7.65 -10.07
N MET A 93 13.37 -6.52 -10.12
CA MET A 93 12.85 -5.18 -9.85
C MET A 93 13.44 -4.29 -10.93
N LYS A 94 12.60 -3.85 -11.87
CA LYS A 94 13.02 -3.19 -13.11
C LYS A 94 12.32 -1.86 -13.28
N PHE A 95 13.07 -0.85 -13.74
CA PHE A 95 12.56 0.51 -13.91
C PHE A 95 12.65 0.95 -15.38
N GLY A 96 11.52 1.26 -15.99
CA GLY A 96 11.44 1.98 -17.25
C GLY A 96 11.25 3.48 -16.97
N ARG A 97 12.22 4.32 -17.34
CA ARG A 97 12.11 5.79 -17.23
C ARG A 97 11.74 6.40 -18.59
N PHE A 98 10.81 7.35 -18.58
CA PHE A 98 10.23 7.96 -19.77
C PHE A 98 10.35 9.48 -19.73
N LYS A 99 10.20 10.13 -20.88
CA LYS A 99 10.17 11.60 -20.94
C LYS A 99 8.81 12.11 -20.48
N ALA A 100 8.77 13.31 -19.91
CA ALA A 100 7.52 13.97 -19.51
C ALA A 100 6.47 14.03 -20.65
N ALA A 101 6.89 14.22 -21.91
CA ALA A 101 5.99 14.25 -23.07
C ALA A 101 5.32 12.91 -23.41
N GLU A 102 5.78 11.81 -22.80
CA GLU A 102 5.22 10.47 -22.98
C GLU A 102 4.15 10.15 -21.93
N PHE A 103 3.98 11.01 -20.92
CA PHE A 103 2.97 10.85 -19.88
C PHE A 103 1.69 11.61 -20.19
N ASP A 104 0.56 10.95 -19.92
CA ASP A 104 -0.77 11.51 -20.02
C ASP A 104 -1.68 10.74 -19.04
N ALA A 105 -2.51 11.44 -18.28
CA ALA A 105 -3.44 10.83 -17.34
C ALA A 105 -4.75 11.62 -17.28
N SER A 106 -5.87 10.90 -17.33
CA SER A 106 -7.21 11.47 -17.15
C SER A 106 -7.43 11.93 -15.72
N LYS A 107 -8.22 12.98 -15.50
CA LYS A 107 -8.73 13.38 -14.18
C LYS A 107 -10.11 12.77 -13.86
N ASP A 108 -10.75 12.16 -14.85
CA ASP A 108 -12.14 11.70 -14.77
C ASP A 108 -12.26 10.18 -14.57
N SER A 109 -11.16 9.45 -14.73
CA SER A 109 -11.09 7.99 -14.57
C SER A 109 -9.64 7.53 -14.47
N CYS A 110 -9.41 6.27 -14.09
CA CYS A 110 -8.12 5.62 -14.29
C CYS A 110 -7.86 5.41 -15.78
N ASN A 111 -7.09 6.31 -16.38
CA ASN A 111 -6.60 6.20 -17.75
C ASN A 111 -5.25 6.90 -17.83
N VAL A 112 -4.22 6.14 -17.47
CA VAL A 112 -2.83 6.57 -17.41
C VAL A 112 -2.09 5.97 -18.58
N ARG A 113 -1.34 6.79 -19.30
CA ARG A 113 -0.46 6.40 -20.41
C ARG A 113 0.95 6.86 -20.11
N ILE A 114 1.90 5.93 -20.26
CA ILE A 114 3.34 6.21 -20.26
C ILE A 114 3.93 5.61 -21.53
N GLY A 115 4.21 6.45 -22.52
CA GLY A 115 4.60 6.01 -23.86
C GLY A 115 3.49 5.18 -24.52
N LYS A 116 3.78 3.90 -24.79
CA LYS A 116 2.81 2.93 -25.34
C LYS A 116 2.04 2.15 -24.27
N HIS A 117 2.46 2.25 -23.01
CA HIS A 117 1.96 1.48 -21.87
C HIS A 117 0.74 2.14 -21.26
N ARG A 118 -0.14 1.34 -20.65
CA ARG A 118 -1.42 1.80 -20.12
C ARG A 118 -1.74 1.19 -18.76
N PHE A 119 -2.37 1.98 -17.90
CA PHE A 119 -3.08 1.57 -16.72
C PHE A 119 -4.48 2.17 -16.82
N THR A 120 -5.47 1.35 -17.16
CA THR A 120 -6.83 1.82 -17.48
C THR A 120 -7.88 0.95 -16.81
N GLY A 121 -8.91 1.56 -16.22
CA GLY A 121 -10.03 0.82 -15.65
C GLY A 121 -11.22 1.70 -15.24
N ASP A 122 -12.25 1.03 -14.72
CA ASP A 122 -13.56 1.61 -14.41
C ASP A 122 -14.01 1.35 -12.96
N LEU A 123 -13.05 1.17 -12.04
CA LEU A 123 -13.22 0.71 -10.66
C LEU A 123 -13.58 -0.78 -10.52
N HIS A 124 -13.83 -1.50 -11.61
CA HIS A 124 -14.15 -2.93 -11.55
C HIS A 124 -13.26 -3.75 -12.47
N LYS A 125 -13.06 -3.32 -13.72
CA LYS A 125 -12.22 -4.00 -14.71
C LYS A 125 -11.05 -3.11 -15.09
N TYR A 126 -9.86 -3.70 -15.10
CA TYR A 126 -8.63 -3.01 -15.47
C TYR A 126 -7.87 -3.78 -16.54
N THR A 127 -7.26 -3.02 -17.45
CA THR A 127 -6.26 -3.51 -18.39
C THR A 127 -4.97 -2.75 -18.13
N ILE A 128 -3.89 -3.49 -17.85
CA ILE A 128 -2.59 -2.93 -17.52
C ILE A 128 -1.55 -3.53 -18.45
N THR A 129 -0.76 -2.67 -19.09
CA THR A 129 0.34 -3.08 -19.97
C THR A 129 1.58 -2.29 -19.61
N GLY A 130 2.66 -2.95 -19.21
CA GLY A 130 3.90 -2.31 -18.75
C GLY A 130 5.14 -3.00 -19.31
N ALA A 131 6.24 -2.25 -19.44
CA ALA A 131 7.55 -2.82 -19.68
C ALA A 131 8.65 -1.99 -19.02
N ALA A 132 9.67 -2.67 -18.52
CA ALA A 132 10.86 -2.11 -17.92
C ALA A 132 12.06 -3.01 -18.24
N GLU A 133 13.06 -2.47 -18.95
CA GLU A 133 14.20 -3.23 -19.45
C GLU A 133 13.79 -4.47 -20.27
N ASP A 134 14.16 -5.67 -19.82
CA ASP A 134 13.83 -6.97 -20.42
C ASP A 134 12.54 -7.59 -19.87
N LEU A 135 11.85 -6.92 -18.94
CA LEU A 135 10.61 -7.36 -18.31
C LEU A 135 9.41 -6.65 -18.95
N SER A 136 8.34 -7.40 -19.23
CA SER A 136 7.05 -6.81 -19.62
C SER A 136 5.89 -7.64 -19.10
N ALA A 137 4.73 -6.99 -18.92
CA ALA A 137 3.52 -7.64 -18.47
C ALA A 137 2.27 -7.03 -19.12
N GLU A 138 1.30 -7.88 -19.38
CA GLU A 138 -0.06 -7.56 -19.81
C GLU A 138 -1.01 -8.24 -18.81
N VAL A 139 -1.93 -7.47 -18.24
CA VAL A 139 -2.81 -7.91 -17.17
C VAL A 139 -4.24 -7.48 -17.44
N GLU A 140 -5.15 -8.43 -17.27
CA GLU A 140 -6.58 -8.18 -17.05
C GLU A 140 -6.88 -8.44 -15.57
N LEU A 141 -7.46 -7.44 -14.89
CA LEU A 141 -7.91 -7.54 -13.50
C LEU A 141 -9.42 -7.30 -13.46
N GLU A 142 -10.18 -8.24 -12.88
CA GLU A 142 -11.61 -8.12 -12.68
C GLU A 142 -11.93 -8.22 -11.18
N GLY A 143 -12.41 -7.13 -10.60
CA GLY A 143 -12.73 -7.05 -9.17
C GLY A 143 -13.78 -8.07 -8.76
N THR A 144 -13.51 -8.79 -7.67
CA THR A 144 -14.44 -9.73 -7.04
C THR A 144 -14.99 -9.18 -5.73
N SER A 145 -14.43 -8.06 -5.24
CA SER A 145 -15.01 -7.24 -4.18
C SER A 145 -15.55 -5.91 -4.73
N GLU A 146 -16.39 -5.26 -3.92
CA GLU A 146 -16.72 -3.84 -4.13
C GLU A 146 -15.44 -2.99 -4.08
N PRO A 147 -15.38 -1.88 -4.84
CA PRO A 147 -14.36 -0.86 -4.65
C PRO A 147 -14.42 -0.34 -3.22
N TRP A 148 -13.26 0.02 -2.66
CA TRP A 148 -13.22 0.45 -1.27
C TRP A 148 -12.29 1.65 -1.05
N ARG A 149 -12.65 2.48 -0.07
CA ARG A 149 -11.90 3.67 0.32
C ARG A 149 -12.09 3.93 1.81
N PRO A 150 -11.02 4.12 2.59
CA PRO A 150 -11.13 4.42 4.01
C PRO A 150 -11.59 5.88 4.22
N GLU A 151 -12.85 6.08 4.64
CA GLU A 151 -13.48 7.40 4.80
C GLU A 151 -13.30 8.29 3.55
N THR A 152 -12.50 9.37 3.59
CA THR A 152 -12.19 10.20 2.40
C THR A 152 -11.02 9.66 1.57
N GLY A 153 -10.29 8.64 2.04
CA GLY A 153 -9.03 8.16 1.45
C GLY A 153 -7.83 9.06 1.73
N HIS A 154 -7.99 10.12 2.53
CA HIS A 154 -6.94 11.11 2.81
C HIS A 154 -6.56 11.12 4.29
N MET A 155 -5.28 10.92 4.58
CA MET A 155 -4.65 11.34 5.81
C MET A 155 -4.18 12.79 5.64
N VAL A 156 -4.60 13.67 6.54
CA VAL A 156 -4.27 15.10 6.48
C VAL A 156 -3.39 15.50 7.65
N PHE A 157 -2.43 16.37 7.36
CA PHE A 157 -1.37 16.79 8.27
C PHE A 157 -1.19 18.31 8.27
N GLY A 158 -0.76 18.84 9.41
CA GLY A 158 -0.60 20.28 9.64
C GLY A 158 -1.89 20.94 10.12
N GLN A 159 -1.78 22.18 10.61
CA GLN A 159 -2.87 22.90 11.27
C GLN A 159 -4.12 23.10 10.39
N GLU A 160 -3.94 23.20 9.07
CA GLU A 160 -5.04 23.36 8.10
C GLU A 160 -5.25 22.08 7.26
N GLY A 161 -4.56 20.99 7.61
CA GLY A 161 -4.55 19.76 6.81
C GLY A 161 -4.00 19.98 5.40
N GLN A 162 -3.09 20.95 5.22
CA GLN A 162 -2.56 21.35 3.92
C GLN A 162 -1.65 20.28 3.30
N THR A 163 -1.06 19.43 4.15
CA THR A 163 -0.21 18.32 3.75
C THR A 163 -1.06 17.06 3.73
N ILE A 164 -0.96 16.27 2.67
CA ILE A 164 -1.80 15.08 2.48
C ILE A 164 -0.95 13.86 2.10
N PHE A 165 -1.37 12.71 2.61
CA PHE A 165 -1.10 11.41 2.04
C PHE A 165 -2.44 10.72 1.83
N ALA A 166 -2.74 10.38 0.59
CA ALA A 166 -3.95 9.67 0.24
C ALA A 166 -3.64 8.31 -0.37
N TRP A 167 -4.50 7.36 -0.04
CA TRP A 167 -4.41 5.96 -0.43
C TRP A 167 -5.83 5.40 -0.59
N THR A 168 -6.12 4.83 -1.76
CA THR A 168 -7.45 4.28 -2.05
C THR A 168 -7.34 2.95 -2.81
N PRO A 169 -7.76 1.83 -2.20
CA PRO A 169 -7.87 0.53 -2.87
C PRO A 169 -9.13 0.38 -3.73
N PHE A 170 -9.05 0.77 -5.00
CA PHE A 170 -10.18 0.66 -5.92
C PHE A 170 -10.53 -0.78 -6.30
N VAL A 171 -9.56 -1.69 -6.28
CA VAL A 171 -9.83 -3.14 -6.40
C VAL A 171 -9.14 -3.86 -5.24
N PRO A 172 -9.80 -4.04 -4.09
CA PRO A 172 -9.22 -4.73 -2.95
C PRO A 172 -8.95 -6.22 -3.19
N MET A 173 -9.79 -6.86 -4.02
CA MET A 173 -9.62 -8.23 -4.46
C MET A 173 -10.21 -8.40 -5.87
N GLY A 174 -9.50 -9.09 -6.74
CA GLY A 174 -9.97 -9.44 -8.08
C GLY A 174 -9.29 -10.67 -8.65
N ASN A 175 -9.87 -11.21 -9.72
CA ASN A 175 -9.27 -12.26 -10.53
C ASN A 175 -8.29 -11.63 -11.53
N VAL A 176 -7.15 -12.28 -11.72
CA VAL A 176 -6.11 -11.83 -12.64
C VAL A 176 -5.94 -12.84 -13.76
N LYS A 177 -5.76 -12.33 -14.97
CA LYS A 177 -5.13 -13.03 -16.07
C LYS A 177 -3.91 -12.22 -16.50
N ALA A 178 -2.73 -12.81 -16.38
CA ALA A 178 -1.46 -12.15 -16.67
C ALA A 178 -0.68 -12.90 -17.74
N THR A 179 -0.09 -12.13 -18.66
CA THR A 179 1.01 -12.59 -19.51
C THR A 179 2.24 -11.77 -19.17
N TYR A 180 3.28 -12.38 -18.62
CA TYR A 180 4.53 -11.72 -18.30
C TYR A 180 5.70 -12.34 -19.06
N ARG A 181 6.71 -11.51 -19.37
CA ARG A 181 7.85 -11.91 -20.20
C ARG A 181 9.16 -11.45 -19.61
N ILE A 182 10.15 -12.33 -19.59
CA ILE A 182 11.53 -12.06 -19.17
C ILE A 182 12.43 -12.34 -20.37
N GLY A 183 12.83 -11.30 -21.09
CA GLY A 183 13.51 -11.44 -22.38
C GLY A 183 12.64 -12.21 -23.38
N SER A 184 13.04 -13.46 -23.70
CA SER A 184 12.28 -14.36 -24.57
C SER A 184 11.39 -15.36 -23.83
N GLU A 185 11.52 -15.48 -22.50
CA GLU A 185 10.67 -16.35 -21.68
C GLU A 185 9.27 -15.72 -21.61
N VAL A 186 8.22 -16.48 -21.95
CA VAL A 186 6.83 -16.02 -21.91
C VAL A 186 6.04 -16.94 -20.98
N HIS A 187 5.32 -16.34 -20.06
CA HIS A 187 4.49 -17.02 -19.09
C HIS A 187 3.07 -16.48 -19.15
N GLU A 188 2.10 -17.37 -19.03
CA GLU A 188 0.69 -17.04 -18.89
C GLU A 188 0.17 -17.70 -17.62
N ALA A 189 -0.45 -16.91 -16.75
CA ALA A 189 -0.97 -17.39 -15.49
C ALA A 189 -2.25 -16.65 -15.11
N MET A 190 -3.08 -17.34 -14.32
CA MET A 190 -4.21 -16.75 -13.62
C MET A 190 -3.81 -16.49 -12.17
N GLY A 191 -4.66 -15.81 -11.40
CA GLY A 191 -4.46 -15.67 -9.97
C GLY A 191 -5.39 -14.64 -9.35
N THR A 192 -4.96 -14.09 -8.23
CA THR A 192 -5.67 -13.00 -7.54
C THR A 192 -4.87 -11.71 -7.61
N GLY A 193 -5.56 -10.58 -7.61
CA GLY A 193 -4.93 -9.27 -7.73
C GLY A 193 -5.59 -8.18 -6.91
N TYR A 194 -4.90 -7.04 -6.90
CA TYR A 194 -5.22 -5.85 -6.14
C TYR A 194 -4.78 -4.62 -6.91
N HIS A 195 -5.54 -3.53 -6.77
CA HIS A 195 -5.16 -2.22 -7.27
C HIS A 195 -5.48 -1.12 -6.26
N ASP A 196 -4.50 -0.25 -6.02
CA ASP A 196 -4.69 1.03 -5.35
C ASP A 196 -4.06 2.21 -6.10
N HIS A 197 -4.50 3.39 -5.69
CA HIS A 197 -3.97 4.67 -6.11
C HIS A 197 -3.50 5.45 -4.89
N ASN A 198 -2.30 6.03 -4.98
CA ASN A 198 -1.68 6.79 -3.92
C ASN A 198 -1.20 8.15 -4.42
N TRP A 199 -1.39 9.18 -3.61
CA TRP A 199 -0.83 10.51 -3.89
C TRP A 199 -0.48 11.26 -2.61
N MET A 200 0.58 12.05 -2.67
CA MET A 200 1.02 12.89 -1.57
C MET A 200 1.72 14.15 -2.09
N ASN A 201 1.61 15.23 -1.32
CA ASN A 201 2.23 16.52 -1.64
C ASN A 201 3.50 16.79 -0.80
N LYS A 202 3.99 15.74 -0.13
CA LYS A 202 5.16 15.78 0.74
C LYS A 202 5.79 14.38 0.80
N GLU A 203 7.09 14.32 1.02
CA GLU A 203 7.83 13.07 1.08
C GLU A 203 7.36 12.12 2.19
N MET A 204 7.22 10.82 1.89
CA MET A 204 6.68 9.82 2.83
C MET A 204 7.38 9.82 4.19
N ALA A 205 8.71 9.93 4.21
CA ALA A 205 9.50 9.96 5.45
C ALA A 205 9.22 11.19 6.34
N HIS A 206 8.59 12.24 5.79
CA HIS A 206 8.10 13.38 6.57
C HIS A 206 6.71 13.13 7.15
N LEU A 207 5.93 12.22 6.59
CA LEU A 207 4.55 11.97 6.99
C LEU A 207 4.43 10.78 7.93
N VAL A 208 5.22 9.74 7.68
CA VAL A 208 5.05 8.42 8.28
C VAL A 208 6.35 7.99 8.96
N ASP A 209 6.21 7.53 10.21
CA ASP A 209 7.30 6.91 10.96
C ASP A 209 7.49 5.46 10.51
N HIS A 210 6.40 4.69 10.50
CA HIS A 210 6.33 3.32 10.03
C HIS A 210 4.88 2.92 9.72
N TRP A 211 4.71 1.79 9.05
CA TRP A 211 3.41 1.16 8.87
C TRP A 211 3.50 -0.36 8.87
N TYR A 212 2.39 -0.98 9.25
CA TYR A 212 2.05 -2.36 8.94
C TYR A 212 1.01 -2.38 7.83
N TRP A 213 1.18 -3.23 6.82
CA TRP A 213 0.21 -3.39 5.75
C TRP A 213 0.02 -4.86 5.38
N GLY A 214 -1.20 -5.24 5.06
CA GLY A 214 -1.48 -6.59 4.58
C GLY A 214 -2.81 -6.67 3.86
N ARG A 215 -2.85 -7.48 2.82
CA ARG A 215 -4.07 -7.85 2.10
C ARG A 215 -4.13 -9.36 1.88
N GLY A 216 -5.32 -9.88 1.60
CA GLY A 216 -5.44 -11.30 1.26
C GLY A 216 -6.85 -11.83 1.32
N GLN A 217 -6.95 -13.16 1.33
CA GLN A 217 -8.20 -13.89 1.40
C GLN A 217 -8.06 -15.09 2.37
N VAL A 218 -9.07 -15.31 3.19
CA VAL A 218 -9.23 -16.49 4.05
C VAL A 218 -10.67 -17.00 3.92
N GLY A 219 -10.85 -18.17 3.31
CA GLY A 219 -12.18 -18.68 2.98
C GLY A 219 -13.02 -17.67 2.15
N PRO A 220 -14.26 -17.34 2.56
CA PRO A 220 -15.10 -16.37 1.85
C PRO A 220 -14.72 -14.92 2.12
N TYR A 221 -13.71 -14.67 2.97
CA TYR A 221 -13.34 -13.33 3.41
C TYR A 221 -12.15 -12.80 2.63
N SER A 222 -12.25 -11.57 2.15
CA SER A 222 -11.12 -10.79 1.65
C SER A 222 -10.90 -9.59 2.56
N PHE A 223 -9.64 -9.16 2.70
CA PHE A 223 -9.29 -8.08 3.61
C PHE A 223 -8.16 -7.22 3.06
N VAL A 224 -8.17 -5.96 3.48
CA VAL A 224 -7.07 -5.00 3.33
C VAL A 224 -6.92 -4.30 4.67
N THR A 225 -5.69 -4.28 5.21
CA THR A 225 -5.39 -3.68 6.50
C THR A 225 -4.15 -2.79 6.39
N ALA A 226 -4.18 -1.68 7.12
CA ALA A 226 -3.00 -0.88 7.38
C ALA A 226 -3.05 -0.32 8.79
N TYR A 227 -1.91 -0.29 9.47
CA TYR A 227 -1.72 0.46 10.70
C TYR A 227 -0.54 1.40 10.47
N ILE A 228 -0.85 2.66 10.17
CA ILE A 228 0.14 3.66 9.79
C ILE A 228 0.38 4.59 10.97
N THR A 229 1.63 4.82 11.34
CA THR A 229 1.98 5.73 12.44
C THR A 229 2.62 6.99 11.87
N SER A 230 2.05 8.16 12.17
CA SER A 230 2.60 9.43 11.69
C SER A 230 3.98 9.73 12.26
N ALA A 231 4.75 10.55 11.54
CA ALA A 231 6.08 10.98 11.97
C ALA A 231 6.05 11.73 13.32
N LYS A 232 7.19 11.76 14.02
CA LYS A 232 7.34 12.36 15.35
C LYS A 232 6.77 13.77 15.51
N HIS A 233 6.96 14.65 14.53
CA HIS A 233 6.45 16.03 14.61
C HIS A 233 4.93 16.14 14.48
N TYR A 234 4.27 15.07 14.03
CA TYR A 234 2.81 14.91 14.08
C TYR A 234 2.34 14.15 15.32
N GLY A 235 3.25 13.81 16.24
CA GLY A 235 2.92 13.22 17.54
C GLY A 235 2.69 11.72 17.53
N TYR A 236 3.14 10.99 16.50
CA TYR A 236 2.94 9.54 16.38
C TYR A 236 1.45 9.11 16.41
N VAL A 237 0.57 9.98 15.92
CA VAL A 237 -0.85 9.66 15.73
C VAL A 237 -0.97 8.44 14.80
N PRO A 238 -1.66 7.37 15.24
CA PRO A 238 -1.93 6.22 14.39
C PRO A 238 -3.13 6.43 13.48
N PHE A 239 -3.11 5.80 12.32
CA PHE A 239 -4.22 5.67 11.38
C PHE A 239 -4.57 4.18 11.26
N PRO A 240 -5.50 3.67 12.09
CA PRO A 240 -6.01 2.32 11.96
C PRO A 240 -6.93 2.24 10.74
N ILE A 241 -6.54 1.42 9.76
CA ILE A 241 -7.30 1.22 8.54
C ILE A 241 -7.58 -0.27 8.35
N TYR A 242 -8.84 -0.59 8.15
CA TYR A 242 -9.33 -1.96 8.10
C TYR A 242 -10.44 -2.06 7.08
N MET A 243 -10.42 -3.12 6.27
CA MET A 243 -11.53 -3.55 5.45
C MET A 243 -11.60 -5.06 5.55
N LEU A 244 -12.79 -5.55 5.89
CA LEU A 244 -13.17 -6.95 5.76
C LEU A 244 -14.41 -7.04 4.87
N ALA A 245 -14.32 -7.86 3.84
CA ALA A 245 -15.42 -8.19 2.96
C ALA A 245 -15.69 -9.69 2.99
N ARG A 246 -16.97 -10.07 2.95
CA ARG A 246 -17.42 -11.47 2.79
C ARG A 246 -18.14 -11.61 1.46
N ASP A 247 -17.72 -12.57 0.65
CA ASP A 247 -18.30 -12.81 -0.68
C ASP A 247 -18.36 -11.53 -1.54
N GLY A 248 -17.31 -10.72 -1.44
CA GLY A 248 -17.14 -9.46 -2.18
C GLY A 248 -17.87 -8.24 -1.62
N LYS A 249 -18.64 -8.38 -0.52
CA LYS A 249 -19.34 -7.27 0.14
C LYS A 249 -18.62 -6.82 1.40
N VAL A 250 -18.36 -5.52 1.53
CA VAL A 250 -17.73 -4.97 2.74
C VAL A 250 -18.68 -5.12 3.93
N ILE A 251 -18.19 -5.75 5.00
CA ILE A 251 -18.95 -6.01 6.24
C ILE A 251 -18.38 -5.29 7.46
N ALA A 252 -17.13 -4.82 7.39
CA ALA A 252 -16.49 -4.04 8.45
C ALA A 252 -15.37 -3.16 7.88
N ASP A 253 -15.45 -1.85 8.09
CA ASP A 253 -14.44 -0.89 7.62
C ASP A 253 -14.23 0.36 8.52
N ASP A 254 -14.89 0.41 9.68
CA ASP A 254 -14.76 1.52 10.63
C ASP A 254 -13.50 1.38 11.50
N GLY A 255 -12.44 2.09 11.14
CA GLY A 255 -11.18 2.10 11.89
C GLY A 255 -11.30 2.54 13.35
N THR A 256 -12.36 3.26 13.75
CA THR A 256 -12.57 3.68 15.16
C THR A 256 -12.98 2.51 16.07
N LYS A 257 -13.44 1.41 15.47
CA LYS A 257 -13.82 0.16 16.16
C LYS A 257 -12.67 -0.85 16.25
N LEU A 258 -11.48 -0.47 15.78
CA LEU A 258 -10.32 -1.34 15.66
C LEU A 258 -9.39 -1.17 16.86
N VAL A 259 -8.98 -2.29 17.45
CA VAL A 259 -7.85 -2.35 18.38
C VAL A 259 -6.71 -3.08 17.67
N PHE A 260 -5.61 -2.37 17.44
CA PHE A 260 -4.39 -2.97 16.90
C PHE A 260 -3.50 -3.47 18.04
N SER A 261 -2.83 -4.58 17.81
CA SER A 261 -1.76 -5.04 18.70
C SER A 261 -0.67 -5.76 17.91
N ARG A 262 0.56 -5.69 18.43
CA ARG A 262 1.68 -6.49 17.94
C ARG A 262 2.29 -7.28 19.08
N SER A 263 2.91 -8.41 18.73
CA SER A 263 3.66 -9.25 19.66
C SER A 263 5.03 -9.56 19.08
N GLY A 264 5.91 -10.11 19.91
CA GLY A 264 7.29 -10.44 19.53
C GLY A 264 8.25 -9.27 19.75
N ASN A 265 9.50 -9.63 19.98
CA ASN A 265 10.59 -8.68 20.23
C ASN A 265 11.91 -9.11 19.58
N GLN A 266 11.85 -10.05 18.63
CA GLN A 266 13.03 -10.53 17.92
C GLN A 266 13.65 -9.40 17.11
N VAL A 267 14.97 -9.36 17.07
CA VAL A 267 15.72 -8.38 16.27
C VAL A 267 16.12 -9.05 14.95
N ASP A 268 15.71 -8.45 13.84
CA ASP A 268 16.17 -8.87 12.52
C ASP A 268 17.67 -8.58 12.36
N GLU A 269 18.45 -9.60 12.02
CA GLU A 269 19.92 -9.51 12.00
C GLU A 269 20.44 -8.52 10.94
N HIS A 270 19.74 -8.40 9.81
CA HIS A 270 20.15 -7.50 8.73
C HIS A 270 19.87 -6.05 9.08
N THR A 271 18.64 -5.76 9.49
CA THR A 271 18.17 -4.39 9.74
C THR A 271 18.50 -3.86 11.13
N GLY A 272 18.69 -4.75 12.10
CA GLY A 272 18.85 -4.40 13.51
C GLY A 272 17.55 -3.92 14.17
N LYS A 273 16.39 -4.12 13.51
CA LYS A 273 15.09 -3.68 14.01
C LYS A 273 14.33 -4.80 14.70
N THR A 274 13.54 -4.43 15.70
CA THR A 274 12.57 -5.34 16.32
C THR A 274 11.43 -5.62 15.35
N ILE A 275 11.27 -6.89 15.00
CA ILE A 275 10.21 -7.37 14.10
C ILE A 275 9.12 -8.11 14.89
N PRO A 276 7.86 -8.01 14.45
CA PRO A 276 6.75 -8.67 15.13
C PRO A 276 6.74 -10.18 14.88
N ASP A 277 6.40 -10.96 15.90
CA ASP A 277 6.01 -12.38 15.74
C ASP A 277 4.58 -12.49 15.22
N ALA A 278 3.72 -11.57 15.61
CA ALA A 278 2.39 -11.42 15.03
C ALA A 278 1.88 -9.97 15.14
N ILE A 279 1.02 -9.59 14.21
CA ILE A 279 0.17 -8.39 14.29
C ILE A 279 -1.29 -8.81 14.27
N CYS A 280 -2.13 -8.10 15.01
CA CYS A 280 -3.54 -8.43 15.19
C CYS A 280 -4.42 -7.19 15.08
N PHE A 281 -5.50 -7.34 14.32
CA PHE A 281 -6.55 -6.37 14.10
C PHE A 281 -7.84 -6.92 14.72
N ASP A 282 -8.19 -6.42 15.91
CA ASP A 282 -9.38 -6.82 16.67
C ASP A 282 -10.48 -5.77 16.49
N TYR A 283 -11.37 -6.02 15.52
CA TYR A 283 -12.50 -5.16 15.19
C TYR A 283 -13.71 -5.54 16.03
N ARG A 284 -14.33 -4.55 16.70
CA ARG A 284 -15.45 -4.78 17.63
C ARG A 284 -16.63 -3.87 17.33
N ASP A 285 -17.73 -4.45 16.88
CA ASP A 285 -18.96 -3.72 16.57
C ASP A 285 -20.20 -4.37 17.17
N THR A 286 -20.69 -3.78 18.27
CA THR A 286 -21.94 -4.16 18.95
C THR A 286 -22.05 -5.67 19.24
N ASP A 287 -22.53 -6.45 18.27
CA ASP A 287 -22.71 -7.90 18.35
C ASP A 287 -21.68 -8.70 17.55
N ALA A 288 -20.94 -8.08 16.62
CA ALA A 288 -19.93 -8.72 15.79
C ALA A 288 -18.52 -8.37 16.26
N ARG A 289 -17.61 -9.35 16.26
CA ARG A 289 -16.18 -9.13 16.47
C ARG A 289 -15.37 -9.96 15.49
N TYR A 290 -14.40 -9.33 14.83
CA TYR A 290 -13.51 -9.96 13.87
C TYR A 290 -12.08 -9.82 14.36
N VAL A 291 -11.38 -10.93 14.56
CA VAL A 291 -9.98 -10.96 15.00
C VAL A 291 -9.15 -11.49 13.85
N LEU A 292 -8.50 -10.59 13.11
CA LEU A 292 -7.61 -10.92 12.00
C LEU A 292 -6.17 -10.89 12.50
N THR A 293 -5.48 -12.03 12.47
CA THR A 293 -4.11 -12.16 12.97
C THR A 293 -3.18 -12.61 11.85
N TYR A 294 -2.09 -11.88 11.67
CA TYR A 294 -0.97 -12.29 10.83
C TYR A 294 0.15 -12.82 11.71
N SER A 295 0.55 -14.07 11.53
CA SER A 295 1.64 -14.70 12.26
C SER A 295 2.87 -14.85 11.38
N ARG A 296 3.99 -14.25 11.78
CA ARG A 296 5.27 -14.37 11.08
C ARG A 296 5.85 -15.77 11.29
N GLN A 297 6.06 -16.48 10.18
CA GLN A 297 6.80 -17.75 10.17
C GLN A 297 8.15 -17.61 9.45
N LYS A 298 8.21 -16.76 8.40
CA LYS A 298 9.42 -16.48 7.62
C LYS A 298 9.51 -15.00 7.29
N THR A 299 10.73 -14.48 7.24
CA THR A 299 11.04 -13.18 6.64
C THR A 299 11.33 -13.42 5.16
N LEU A 300 10.49 -12.88 4.27
CA LEU A 300 10.63 -13.00 2.81
C LEU A 300 11.56 -11.93 2.24
N VAL A 301 11.47 -10.72 2.77
CA VAL A 301 12.28 -9.57 2.38
C VAL A 301 12.78 -8.89 3.65
N SER A 302 14.06 -8.56 3.68
CA SER A 302 14.67 -7.68 4.66
C SER A 302 15.64 -6.76 3.93
N GLN A 303 15.27 -5.49 3.82
CA GLN A 303 15.98 -4.53 3.00
C GLN A 303 16.11 -3.19 3.73
N LYS A 304 17.31 -2.60 3.73
CA LYS A 304 17.50 -1.20 4.12
C LYS A 304 17.34 -0.33 2.89
N PHE A 305 16.71 0.84 3.05
CA PHE A 305 16.67 1.82 1.96
C PHE A 305 18.07 2.29 1.56
N LEU A 306 19.03 2.23 2.48
CA LEU A 306 20.43 2.48 2.19
C LEU A 306 21.02 1.51 1.14
N ASP A 307 20.58 0.25 1.13
CA ASP A 307 21.10 -0.78 0.22
C ASP A 307 20.69 -0.50 -1.24
N LEU A 308 19.59 0.25 -1.43
CA LEU A 308 19.04 0.65 -2.72
C LEU A 308 19.72 1.90 -3.30
N THR A 309 20.43 2.67 -2.47
CA THR A 309 21.11 3.89 -2.93
C THR A 309 22.41 3.56 -3.65
N THR A 310 22.73 4.29 -4.73
CA THR A 310 23.98 4.13 -5.50
C THR A 310 24.80 5.42 -5.51
N GLY A 311 26.10 5.30 -5.72
CA GLY A 311 27.00 6.45 -5.90
C GLY A 311 27.10 7.37 -4.68
N VAL A 312 27.18 8.69 -4.93
CA VAL A 312 27.39 9.72 -3.89
C VAL A 312 26.23 9.79 -2.88
N GLN A 313 25.01 9.42 -3.29
CA GLN A 313 23.85 9.35 -2.38
C GLN A 313 24.03 8.31 -1.29
N LYS A 314 24.64 7.16 -1.62
CA LYS A 314 24.97 6.12 -0.64
C LYS A 314 25.97 6.61 0.40
N LEU A 315 27.02 7.32 -0.03
CA LEU A 315 28.02 7.90 0.88
C LEU A 315 27.40 8.92 1.85
N VAL A 316 26.48 9.77 1.38
CA VAL A 316 25.77 10.73 2.24
C VAL A 316 24.81 10.00 3.19
N ALA A 317 24.04 9.04 2.68
CA ALA A 317 23.09 8.25 3.44
C ALA A 317 23.77 7.36 4.52
N GLU A 318 24.96 6.83 4.23
CA GLU A 318 25.84 6.12 5.18
C GLU A 318 26.35 7.08 6.27
N LEU A 319 26.75 8.30 5.89
CA LEU A 319 27.22 9.32 6.85
C LEU A 319 26.12 9.75 7.83
N VAL A 320 24.87 9.84 7.37
CA VAL A 320 23.71 10.19 8.21
C VAL A 320 23.01 8.97 8.81
N ARG A 321 23.47 7.75 8.52
CA ARG A 321 22.91 6.47 8.97
C ARG A 321 21.39 6.42 8.77
N TYR A 322 20.92 6.69 7.55
CA TYR A 322 19.48 6.73 7.28
C TYR A 322 18.82 5.41 7.68
N PRO A 323 17.88 5.42 8.65
CA PRO A 323 17.52 4.22 9.37
C PRO A 323 16.32 3.48 8.77
N GLY A 324 15.86 3.87 7.59
CA GLY A 324 14.65 3.31 7.00
C GLY A 324 14.86 1.98 6.27
N GLY A 325 13.80 1.19 6.19
CA GLY A 325 13.82 -0.11 5.54
C GLY A 325 12.43 -0.69 5.34
N TYR A 326 12.40 -1.79 4.60
CA TYR A 326 11.22 -2.51 4.21
C TYR A 326 11.41 -4.00 4.49
N LEU A 327 10.44 -4.58 5.17
CA LEU A 327 10.37 -5.97 5.54
C LEU A 327 9.05 -6.56 5.02
N ARG A 328 9.12 -7.79 4.51
CA ARG A 328 7.93 -8.56 4.16
C ARG A 328 8.01 -9.91 4.85
N PHE A 329 6.93 -10.30 5.50
CA PHE A 329 6.83 -11.52 6.26
C PHE A 329 5.79 -12.45 5.63
N SER A 330 5.93 -13.75 5.86
CA SER A 330 4.91 -14.74 5.49
C SER A 330 4.65 -15.71 6.62
N GLY A 331 3.42 -16.21 6.67
CA GLY A 331 3.00 -17.24 7.58
C GLY A 331 1.48 -17.36 7.62
N PRO A 332 0.92 -18.03 8.64
CA PRO A 332 -0.52 -18.14 8.81
C PRO A 332 -1.18 -16.77 8.98
N VAL A 333 -2.31 -16.58 8.29
CA VAL A 333 -3.25 -15.50 8.50
C VAL A 333 -4.57 -16.14 8.90
N SER A 334 -5.05 -15.83 10.11
CA SER A 334 -6.29 -16.38 10.64
C SER A 334 -7.32 -15.29 10.89
N LEU A 335 -8.59 -15.64 10.71
CA LEU A 335 -9.74 -14.81 11.01
C LEU A 335 -10.70 -15.58 11.91
N ASP A 336 -10.87 -15.08 13.13
CA ASP A 336 -11.92 -15.52 14.03
C ASP A 336 -13.10 -14.55 13.97
N CYS A 337 -14.29 -15.06 13.69
CA CYS A 337 -15.53 -14.29 13.67
C CYS A 337 -16.39 -14.68 14.87
N TYR A 338 -16.74 -13.69 15.68
CA TYR A 338 -17.61 -13.85 16.84
C TYR A 338 -18.94 -13.14 16.64
N GLN A 339 -20.02 -13.75 17.13
CA GLN A 339 -21.34 -13.14 17.22
C GLN A 339 -21.88 -13.31 18.65
N GLY A 340 -22.26 -12.20 19.31
CA GLY A 340 -22.73 -12.25 20.71
C GLY A 340 -21.70 -12.81 21.70
N GLY A 341 -20.40 -12.75 21.35
CA GLY A 341 -19.30 -13.31 22.14
C GLY A 341 -18.99 -14.80 21.87
N GLU A 342 -19.80 -15.50 21.08
CA GLU A 342 -19.53 -16.88 20.66
C GLU A 342 -18.75 -16.91 19.35
N LEU A 343 -17.75 -17.78 19.25
CA LEU A 343 -17.02 -18.01 18.00
C LEU A 343 -17.94 -18.74 17.02
N VAL A 344 -18.30 -18.10 15.92
CA VAL A 344 -19.21 -18.65 14.90
C VAL A 344 -18.48 -19.15 13.67
N GLU A 345 -17.30 -18.61 13.36
CA GLU A 345 -16.51 -19.02 12.21
C GLU A 345 -15.01 -18.81 12.47
N HIS A 346 -14.18 -19.72 11.96
CA HIS A 346 -12.73 -19.62 11.94
C HIS A 346 -12.25 -19.98 10.54
N ALA A 347 -11.36 -19.16 9.99
CA ALA A 347 -10.70 -19.42 8.71
C ALA A 347 -9.20 -19.14 8.82
N GLU A 348 -8.39 -19.91 8.11
CA GLU A 348 -6.94 -19.74 8.05
C GLU A 348 -6.44 -19.97 6.63
N ALA A 349 -5.45 -19.18 6.21
CA ALA A 349 -4.68 -19.39 5.00
C ALA A 349 -3.21 -18.98 5.22
N THR A 350 -2.35 -19.26 4.25
CA THR A 350 -1.02 -18.65 4.24
C THR A 350 -1.10 -17.29 3.55
N GLY A 351 -0.54 -16.26 4.18
CA GLY A 351 -0.49 -14.92 3.62
C GLY A 351 0.84 -14.22 3.91
N SER A 352 0.87 -12.94 3.61
CA SER A 352 1.99 -12.05 3.93
C SER A 352 1.51 -10.72 4.47
N PHE A 353 2.38 -10.10 5.25
CA PHE A 353 2.22 -8.72 5.69
C PHE A 353 3.57 -8.02 5.64
N GLU A 354 3.52 -6.70 5.67
CA GLU A 354 4.64 -5.83 5.39
C GLU A 354 4.85 -4.89 6.57
N GLU A 355 6.11 -4.53 6.79
CA GLU A 355 6.52 -3.50 7.72
C GLU A 355 7.50 -2.58 6.99
N CYS A 356 7.17 -1.30 6.96
CA CYS A 356 8.06 -0.27 6.45
C CYS A 356 8.31 0.74 7.56
N TYR A 357 9.54 1.25 7.66
CA TYR A 357 9.90 2.27 8.65
C TYR A 357 10.88 3.29 8.05
N HIS A 358 10.81 4.51 8.55
CA HIS A 358 11.67 5.63 8.16
C HIS A 358 12.53 6.14 9.32
N ALA A 359 12.26 5.70 10.56
CA ALA A 359 12.99 6.08 11.78
C ALA A 359 13.89 4.96 12.33
N SER A 360 14.81 5.28 13.25
CA SER A 360 15.74 4.33 13.89
C SER A 360 15.09 3.43 14.92
N GLU A 361 14.01 3.88 15.53
CA GLU A 361 13.19 3.12 16.47
C GLU A 361 11.73 3.16 15.99
N ILE A 362 10.96 2.12 16.31
CA ILE A 362 9.52 2.04 16.02
C ILE A 362 8.79 2.53 17.26
N HIS A 363 7.92 3.55 17.10
CA HIS A 363 7.30 4.28 18.22
C HIS A 363 5.78 4.13 18.21
N GLY A 364 5.12 4.11 19.38
CA GLY A 364 3.66 4.25 19.44
C GLY A 364 2.83 2.96 19.31
N ASP A 365 3.47 1.79 19.25
CA ASP A 365 2.79 0.48 19.16
C ASP A 365 2.45 -0.16 20.54
N GLN A 366 2.39 0.62 21.62
CA GLN A 366 2.13 0.11 22.99
C GLN A 366 0.67 0.17 23.39
#